data_AF-A0A0N1IGN8-F1
#
_entry.id   AF-A0A0N1IGN8-F1
#
_cell.length_a   1.000
_cell.length_b   1.000
_cell.length_c   1.000
_cell.angle_alpha   90.00
_cell.angle_beta   90.00
_cell.angle_gamma   90.00
#
_symmetry.space_group_name_H-M   'P 1'
#
loop_
_entity.id
_entity.type
_entity.pdbx_description
1 polymer ?
#
loop_
_entity_poly.entity_id
_entity_poly.type
_entity_poly.pdbx_seq_one_letter_code
_entity_poly.pdbx_strand_id
1 'polypeptide(L)' 'MERPPKRSKSSVTSQSGNNNEVTARAELLLNEFQAKRHLRPATSSPSSQNRLLIKNGRVVNDDGMEDADVYVEDGIIK' A
#
# COMPACT_ATOMS: atom_id res chain seq x y z
N MET A 1 -46.87 -48.40 -8.80
CA MET A 1 -46.31 -47.65 -9.95
C MET A 1 -45.57 -46.44 -9.40
N GLU A 2 -44.27 -46.58 -9.18
CA GLU A 2 -43.43 -45.54 -8.57
C GLU A 2 -42.58 -44.89 -9.69
N ARG A 3 -42.63 -43.57 -9.82
CA ARG A 3 -41.94 -42.83 -10.89
C ARG A 3 -40.49 -42.55 -10.49
N PRO A 4 -39.51 -42.63 -11.41
CA PRO A 4 -38.11 -42.36 -11.07
C PRO A 4 -37.89 -40.87 -10.76
N PRO A 5 -36.91 -40.53 -9.89
CA PRO A 5 -36.65 -39.14 -9.52
C PRO A 5 -36.10 -38.34 -10.71
N LYS A 6 -36.62 -37.12 -10.90
CA LYS A 6 -36.17 -36.19 -11.95
C LYS A 6 -34.76 -35.69 -11.62
N ARG A 7 -33.81 -35.94 -12.52
CA ARG A 7 -32.42 -35.47 -12.47
C ARG A 7 -32.39 -33.94 -12.46
N SER A 8 -31.98 -33.34 -11.36
CA SER A 8 -31.76 -31.90 -11.23
C SER A 8 -30.67 -31.45 -12.19
N LYS A 9 -30.99 -30.54 -13.12
CA LYS A 9 -29.99 -29.92 -14.00
C LYS A 9 -29.12 -29.00 -13.14
N SER A 10 -27.88 -29.39 -12.88
CA SER A 10 -26.88 -28.47 -12.33
C SER A 10 -26.63 -27.37 -13.36
N SER A 11 -26.93 -26.13 -12.98
CA SER A 11 -26.57 -24.94 -13.75
C SER A 11 -25.05 -24.85 -13.79
N VAL A 12 -24.47 -25.16 -14.94
CA VAL A 12 -23.07 -24.83 -15.25
C VAL A 12 -22.99 -23.31 -15.37
N THR A 13 -22.60 -22.66 -14.27
CA THR A 13 -22.10 -21.28 -14.34
C THR A 13 -20.68 -21.37 -14.89
N SER A 14 -20.50 -20.97 -16.14
CA SER A 14 -19.18 -20.68 -16.69
C SER A 14 -18.64 -19.47 -15.94
N GLN A 15 -17.79 -19.71 -14.93
CA GLN A 15 -16.97 -18.64 -14.36
C GLN A 15 -16.02 -18.17 -15.46
N SER A 16 -16.39 -17.02 -16.03
CA SER A 16 -15.53 -16.13 -16.80
C SER A 16 -14.14 -16.16 -16.21
N GLY A 17 -13.15 -16.57 -17.02
CA GLY A 17 -11.75 -16.63 -16.62
C GLY A 17 -11.28 -15.24 -16.21
N ASN A 18 -11.12 -15.05 -14.91
CA ASN A 18 -10.57 -13.84 -14.35
C ASN A 18 -9.05 -13.93 -14.52
N ASN A 19 -8.50 -13.20 -15.48
CA ASN A 19 -7.05 -13.14 -15.72
C ASN A 19 -6.23 -12.61 -14.51
N ASN A 20 -6.88 -12.23 -13.40
CA ASN A 20 -6.25 -11.74 -12.18
C ASN A 20 -5.72 -12.84 -11.24
N GLU A 21 -6.09 -14.12 -11.40
CA GLU A 21 -5.61 -15.17 -10.49
C GLU A 21 -4.14 -15.54 -10.72
N VAL A 22 -3.62 -15.35 -11.93
CA VAL A 22 -2.24 -15.66 -12.28
C VAL A 22 -1.28 -14.64 -11.64
N THR A 23 -1.66 -13.37 -11.61
CA THR A 23 -0.89 -12.29 -10.97
C THR A 23 -0.77 -12.53 -9.47
N ALA A 24 -1.87 -12.89 -8.80
CA ALA A 24 -1.87 -13.11 -7.35
C ALA A 24 -1.00 -14.31 -6.92
N ARG A 25 -0.98 -15.41 -7.69
CA ARG A 25 -0.10 -16.55 -7.40
C ARG A 25 1.38 -16.26 -7.65
N ALA A 26 1.71 -15.46 -8.66
CA ALA A 26 3.07 -15.03 -8.92
C ALA A 26 3.60 -14.10 -7.81
N GLU A 27 2.78 -13.18 -7.32
CA GLU A 27 3.15 -12.28 -6.20
C GLU A 27 3.33 -13.02 -4.88
N LEU A 28 2.50 -14.02 -4.58
CA LEU A 28 2.63 -14.84 -3.37
C LEU A 28 3.92 -15.67 -3.36
N LEU A 29 4.25 -16.33 -4.49
CA LEU A 29 5.48 -17.11 -4.62
C LEU A 29 6.74 -16.21 -4.66
N LEU A 30 6.62 -15.01 -5.24
CA LEU A 30 7.70 -14.03 -5.25
C LEU A 30 7.97 -13.48 -3.83
N ASN A 31 6.92 -13.23 -3.04
CA ASN A 31 7.07 -12.83 -1.63
C ASN A 31 7.70 -13.94 -0.77
N GLU A 32 7.32 -15.20 -0.97
CA GLU A 32 7.87 -16.32 -0.19
C GLU A 32 9.35 -16.59 -0.53
N PHE A 33 9.75 -16.42 -1.80
CA PHE A 33 11.15 -16.54 -2.23
C PHE A 33 12.01 -15.36 -1.76
N GLN A 34 11.43 -14.15 -1.71
CA GLN A 34 12.06 -12.97 -1.14
C GLN A 34 12.18 -13.02 0.39
N ALA A 35 11.28 -13.71 1.10
CA ALA A 35 11.39 -13.88 2.55
C ALA A 35 12.56 -14.79 2.98
N LYS A 36 12.99 -15.73 2.11
CA LYS A 36 14.11 -16.64 2.38
C LYS A 36 15.48 -16.09 2.04
N ARG A 37 15.58 -15.09 1.14
CA ARG A 37 16.82 -14.35 0.89
C ARG A 37 16.71 -13.03 1.65
N HIS A 38 17.51 -12.84 2.69
CA HIS A 38 17.55 -11.70 3.62
C HIS A 38 17.72 -10.28 3.00
N LEU A 39 17.37 -10.06 1.74
CA LEU A 39 17.31 -8.76 1.09
C LEU A 39 15.86 -8.29 1.10
N ARG A 40 15.42 -7.75 2.25
CA ARG A 40 14.26 -6.86 2.23
C ARG A 40 14.65 -5.65 1.37
N PRO A 41 13.98 -5.35 0.24
CA PRO A 41 13.98 -3.97 -0.19
C PRO A 41 13.39 -3.21 0.99
N ALA A 42 14.15 -2.28 1.55
CA ALA A 42 13.59 -1.32 2.47
C ALA A 42 12.53 -0.58 1.65
N THR A 43 11.29 -1.03 1.71
CA THR A 43 10.14 -0.23 1.33
C THR A 43 10.17 0.90 2.33
N SER A 44 10.90 1.96 1.99
CA SER A 44 10.77 3.26 2.62
C SER A 44 9.32 3.64 2.37
N SER A 45 8.42 3.20 3.24
CA SER A 45 7.05 3.67 3.27
C SER A 45 7.16 5.18 3.28
N PRO A 46 6.75 5.90 2.22
CA PRO A 46 6.75 7.35 2.28
C PRO A 46 5.83 7.68 3.44
N SER A 47 6.42 8.17 4.54
CA SER A 47 5.65 8.58 5.70
C SER A 47 4.62 9.60 5.20
N SER A 48 3.34 9.39 5.49
CA SER A 48 2.26 10.28 5.02
C SER A 48 2.35 11.71 5.56
N GLN A 49 3.27 11.98 6.47
CA GLN A 49 3.57 13.31 6.98
C GLN A 49 4.55 14.04 6.05
N ASN A 50 3.99 14.59 4.97
CA ASN A 50 4.71 15.49 4.07
C ASN A 50 4.64 16.96 4.52
N ARG A 51 3.93 17.27 5.62
CA ARG A 51 3.65 18.64 6.08
C ARG A 51 3.88 18.77 7.58
N LEU A 52 4.70 19.75 7.98
CA LEU A 52 5.04 20.07 9.36
C LEU A 52 4.87 21.57 9.59
N LEU A 53 4.22 21.95 10.70
CA LEU A 53 4.11 23.34 11.14
C LEU A 53 4.67 23.44 12.56
N ILE A 54 5.77 24.19 12.71
CA ILE A 54 6.40 24.49 13.99
C ILE A 54 5.88 25.86 14.43
N LYS A 55 5.12 25.88 15.53
CA LYS A 55 4.55 27.11 16.06
C LYS A 55 5.35 27.64 17.24
N ASN A 56 5.35 28.96 17.39
CA ASN A 56 5.95 29.67 18.52
C ASN A 56 7.43 29.29 18.72
N GLY A 57 8.14 29.08 17.60
CA GLY A 57 9.56 28.78 17.59
C GLY A 57 10.40 30.05 17.54
N ARG A 58 11.69 29.90 17.85
CA ARG A 58 12.71 30.90 17.56
C ARG A 58 13.60 30.39 16.44
N VAL A 59 13.58 31.07 15.30
CA VAL A 59 14.45 30.80 14.17
C VAL A 59 15.82 31.40 14.47
N VAL A 60 16.87 30.62 14.24
CA VAL A 60 18.26 31.02 14.46
C VAL A 60 19.01 30.79 13.16
N ASN A 61 19.33 31.89 12.49
CA ASN A 61 20.09 31.91 11.24
C ASN A 61 21.44 32.60 11.47
N ASP A 62 22.27 32.67 10.43
CA ASP A 62 23.56 33.38 10.48
C ASP A 62 23.39 34.90 10.50
N ASP A 63 22.30 35.42 9.92
CA ASP A 63 21.94 36.83 9.88
C ASP A 63 21.24 37.34 11.15
N GLY A 64 20.74 36.44 12.00
CA GLY A 64 20.13 36.81 13.27
C GLY A 64 19.21 35.76 13.88
N MET A 65 18.40 36.22 14.84
CA MET A 65 17.39 35.39 15.51
C MET A 65 16.04 36.10 15.50
N GLU A 66 14.98 35.36 15.19
CA GLU A 66 13.61 35.88 15.16
C GLU A 66 12.61 34.89 15.77
N ASP A 67 11.55 35.40 16.40
CA ASP A 67 10.45 34.56 16.90
C ASP A 67 9.39 34.45 15.78
N ALA A 68 9.28 33.27 15.17
CA ALA A 68 8.45 33.01 14.00
C ALA A 68 7.94 31.56 13.94
N ASP A 69 6.85 31.36 13.19
CA ASP A 69 6.34 30.03 12.86
C ASP A 69 7.01 29.52 11.58
N VAL A 70 7.34 28.22 11.52
CA VAL A 70 8.01 27.60 10.36
C VAL A 70 7.14 26.50 9.76
N TYR A 71 6.82 26.62 8.48
CA TYR A 71 6.09 25.61 7.72
C TYR A 71 7.03 24.85 6.79
N VAL A 72 6.94 23.52 6.81
CA VAL A 72 7.74 22.63 5.95
C VAL A 72 6.81 21.72 5.17
N GLU A 73 6.98 21.69 3.84
CA GLU A 73 6.25 20.81 2.93
C GLU A 73 7.22 20.09 1.98
N ASP A 74 7.10 18.77 1.86
CA ASP A 74 7.95 17.91 1.03
C ASP A 74 9.47 18.12 1.26
N GLY A 75 9.84 18.51 2.48
CA GLY A 75 11.22 18.80 2.87
C GLY A 75 11.71 20.22 2.57
N ILE A 76 10.84 21.11 2.12
CA ILE A 76 11.14 22.50 1.76
C ILE A 76 10.43 23.45 2.74
N ILE A 77 11.16 24.45 3.25
CA ILE A 77 10.59 25.53 4.08
C ILE A 77 9.83 26.51 3.18
N LYS A 78 8.61 26.89 3.56
CA LYS A 78 7.72 27.80 2.80
C LYS A 78 7.29 29.02 3.61
#